data_AF-E6MJ53-F1
#
_entry.id   AF-E6MJ53-F1
#
_cell.length_a   1.000
_cell.length_b   1.000
_cell.length_c   1.000
_cell.angle_alpha   90.00
_cell.angle_beta   90.00
_cell.angle_gamma   90.00
#
_symmetry.space_group_name_H-M   'P 1'
#
loop_
_entity.id
_entity.type
_entity.pdbx_description
1 polymer ?
#
loop_
_entity_poly.entity_id
_entity_poly.type
_entity_poly.pdbx_seq_one_letter_code
_entity_poly.pdbx_strand_id
1 'polypeptide(L)' 'MNGVKIYLNTEVTNIHVDQRKIESVDATIGTFQPTIVINAAGLYSDKIAAMVEDVDFYIHPRKVEYFLYDKK' A
#
# COMPACT_ATOMS: atom_id res chain seq x y z
N MET A 1 18.19 14.83 -1.80
CA MET A 1 17.25 13.72 -1.54
C MET A 1 17.79 12.97 -0.33
N ASN A 2 17.02 12.89 0.76
CA ASN A 2 17.53 12.59 2.11
C ASN A 2 17.74 11.08 2.38
N GLY A 3 18.34 10.35 1.43
CA GLY A 3 18.62 8.91 1.57
C GLY A 3 17.43 7.97 1.32
N VAL A 4 16.28 8.50 0.90
CA VAL A 4 15.10 7.69 0.53
C VAL A 4 15.35 6.96 -0.80
N LYS A 5 14.92 5.70 -0.86
CA LYS A 5 14.83 4.92 -2.10
C LYS A 5 13.36 4.79 -2.50
N ILE A 6 13.05 5.08 -3.75
CA ILE A 6 11.70 4.98 -4.31
C ILE A 6 11.70 3.87 -5.35
N TYR A 7 10.75 2.94 -5.22
CA TYR A 7 10.54 1.83 -6.13
C TYR A 7 9.16 1.98 -6.78
N LEU A 8 9.14 2.30 -8.07
CA LEU A 8 7.90 2.36 -8.87
C LEU A 8 7.71 1.02 -9.61
N ASN A 9 6.50 0.77 -10.13
CA ASN A 9 6.15 -0.50 -10.78
C ASN A 9 6.46 -1.73 -9.90
N THR A 10 6.37 -1.53 -8.59
CA THR A 10 6.71 -2.50 -7.55
C THR A 10 5.46 -2.73 -6.71
N GLU A 11 4.63 -3.66 -7.17
CA GLU A 11 3.39 -4.00 -6.47
C GLU A 11 3.71 -4.95 -5.32
N VAL A 12 3.19 -4.65 -4.12
CA VAL A 12 3.23 -5.57 -2.99
C VAL A 12 2.21 -6.67 -3.22
N THR A 13 2.65 -7.92 -3.21
CA THR A 13 1.82 -9.09 -3.49
C THR A 13 1.50 -9.90 -2.25
N ASN A 14 2.32 -9.80 -1.20
CA ASN A 14 2.06 -10.43 0.09
C ASN A 14 2.85 -9.77 1.23
N ILE A 15 2.37 -9.91 2.46
CA ILE A 15 3.06 -9.47 3.68
C ILE A 15 3.10 -10.63 4.66
N HIS A 16 4.30 -11.09 5.01
CA HIS A 16 4.50 -12.19 5.94
C HIS A 16 4.69 -11.65 7.35
N VAL A 17 3.82 -12.10 8.26
CA VAL A 17 3.85 -11.72 9.67
C VAL A 17 3.90 -12.98 10.52
N ASP A 18 4.84 -13.03 11.45
CA ASP A 18 4.94 -14.08 12.46
C ASP A 18 4.98 -13.44 13.85
N GLN A 19 4.22 -13.99 14.80
CA GLN A 19 4.16 -13.49 16.19
C GLN A 19 4.00 -11.95 16.31
N ARG A 20 3.18 -11.35 15.44
CA ARG A 20 2.96 -9.88 15.33
C ARG A 20 4.16 -9.05 14.89
N LYS A 21 5.16 -9.68 14.26
CA LYS A 21 6.34 -9.03 13.69
C LYS A 21 6.36 -9.23 12.18
N ILE A 22 6.71 -8.17 11.45
CA ILE A 22 6.94 -8.27 10.01
C ILE A 22 8.20 -9.09 9.76
N GLU A 23 8.08 -10.16 9.00
CA GLU A 23 9.21 -10.98 8.55
C GLU A 23 9.66 -10.54 7.16
N SER A 24 8.72 -10.36 6.24
CA SER A 24 9.02 -9.88 4.88
C SER A 24 7.81 -9.30 4.15
N VAL A 25 8.08 -8.55 3.09
CA VAL A 25 7.10 -8.04 2.14
C VAL A 25 7.50 -8.50 0.75
N ASP A 26 6.67 -9.33 0.13
CA ASP A 26 6.89 -9.76 -1.24
C ASP A 26 6.35 -8.70 -2.20
N ALA A 27 7.13 -8.40 -3.23
CA ALA A 27 6.74 -7.52 -4.30
C ALA A 27 7.20 -8.06 -5.65
N THR A 28 6.70 -7.46 -6.73
CA THR A 28 6.98 -7.90 -8.11
C THR A 28 8.47 -7.89 -8.48
N ILE A 29 9.30 -7.10 -7.79
CA ILE A 29 10.74 -7.00 -8.05
C ILE A 29 11.60 -7.77 -7.02
N GLY A 30 10.96 -8.51 -6.11
CA GLY A 30 11.61 -9.26 -5.05
C GLY A 30 11.05 -8.96 -3.67
N THR A 31 11.72 -9.51 -2.66
CA THR A 31 11.26 -9.46 -1.27
C THR A 31 12.05 -8.42 -0.47
N PHE A 32 11.34 -7.64 0.33
CA PHE A 32 11.88 -6.65 1.26
C PHE A 32 11.78 -7.17 2.70
N GLN A 33 12.72 -6.76 3.56
CA GLN A 33 12.74 -7.10 4.99
C GLN A 33 12.67 -5.84 5.85
N PRO A 34 11.53 -5.11 5.83
CA PRO A 34 11.39 -3.90 6.62
C PRO A 34 11.14 -4.24 8.10
N THR A 35 11.59 -3.36 9.00
CA THR A 35 11.22 -3.45 10.43
C THR A 35 9.79 -2.96 10.67
N ILE A 36 9.32 -2.00 9.89
CA ILE A 36 8.00 -1.38 10.00
C ILE A 36 7.40 -1.25 8.60
N VAL A 37 6.12 -1.56 8.47
CA VAL A 37 5.32 -1.34 7.26
C VAL A 37 4.20 -0.36 7.60
N ILE A 38 4.03 0.67 6.77
CA ILE A 38 2.92 1.62 6.87
C ILE A 38 2.07 1.46 5.61
N ASN A 39 0.82 1.02 5.77
CA ASN A 39 -0.12 0.93 4.66
C ASN A 39 -0.60 2.34 4.27
N ALA A 40 -0.17 2.79 3.09
CA ALA A 40 -0.58 4.05 2.47
C ALA A 40 -1.12 3.83 1.04
N ALA A 41 -1.79 2.69 0.80
CA ALA A 41 -2.22 2.26 -0.53
C ALA A 41 -3.53 2.91 -1.04
N GLY A 42 -4.11 3.84 -0.28
CA GLY A 42 -5.31 4.58 -0.68
C GLY A 42 -6.49 3.66 -0.97
N LEU A 43 -6.95 3.64 -2.22
CA LEU A 43 -8.08 2.80 -2.66
C LEU A 43 -7.86 1.29 -2.54
N TYR A 44 -6.62 0.86 -2.31
CA TYR A 44 -6.24 -0.55 -2.13
C TYR A 44 -5.89 -0.87 -0.67
N SER A 45 -6.14 0.05 0.28
CA SER A 45 -5.73 -0.14 1.67
C SER A 45 -6.41 -1.32 2.36
N ASP A 46 -7.66 -1.62 2.03
CA ASP A 46 -8.36 -2.83 2.50
C ASP A 46 -7.66 -4.11 2.03
N LYS A 47 -7.30 -4.19 0.75
CA LYS A 47 -6.61 -5.35 0.16
C LYS A 47 -5.23 -5.57 0.77
N ILE A 48 -4.47 -4.51 1.01
CA ILE A 48 -3.15 -4.62 1.65
C ILE A 48 -3.28 -5.04 3.11
N ALA A 49 -4.27 -4.50 3.84
CA ALA A 49 -4.51 -4.90 5.23
C ALA A 49 -4.96 -6.37 5.33
N ALA A 50 -5.79 -6.83 4.39
CA ALA A 50 -6.22 -8.22 4.26
C ALA A 50 -5.08 -9.23 3.99
N MET A 51 -3.88 -8.77 3.61
CA MET A 51 -2.70 -9.65 3.50
C MET A 51 -2.13 -10.06 4.86
N VAL A 52 -2.42 -9.28 5.91
CA VAL A 52 -1.84 -9.45 7.26
C VAL A 52 -2.84 -10.04 8.23
N GLU A 53 -4.09 -9.60 8.16
CA GLU A 53 -5.15 -10.00 9.10
C GLU A 53 -6.52 -9.95 8.43
N ASP A 54 -7.49 -10.63 9.04
CA ASP A 54 -8.89 -10.47 8.63
C ASP A 54 -9.36 -9.06 8.97
N VAL A 55 -9.76 -8.31 7.94
CA VAL A 55 -10.27 -6.95 8.08
C VAL A 55 -11.78 -6.91 7.91
N ASP A 56 -12.45 -6.07 8.70
CA ASP A 56 -13.90 -5.88 8.71
C ASP A 56 -14.37 -4.65 7.91
N PHE A 57 -13.46 -4.03 7.15
CA PHE A 57 -13.74 -2.87 6.31
C PHE A 57 -13.41 -3.14 4.85
N TYR A 58 -14.11 -2.42 3.97
CA TYR A 58 -13.90 -2.44 2.52
C TYR A 58 -13.85 -1.01 1.99
N ILE A 59 -12.89 -0.72 1.13
CA ILE A 59 -12.79 0.58 0.48
C ILE A 59 -13.63 0.55 -0.79
N HIS A 60 -14.76 1.25 -0.76
CA HIS A 60 -15.60 1.45 -1.95
C HIS A 60 -15.07 2.61 -2.80
N PRO A 61 -14.46 2.38 -3.97
CA PRO A 61 -13.95 3.47 -4.79
C PRO A 61 -15.10 4.34 -5.30
N ARG A 62 -14.97 5.65 -5.14
CA ARG A 62 -15.98 6.62 -5.60
C ARG A 62 -15.39 7.47 -6.70
N LYS A 63 -16.01 7.45 -7.87
CA LYS A 63 -15.72 8.41 -8.93
C LYS A 63 -16.24 9.77 -8.50
N VAL A 64 -15.39 10.78 -8.58
CA VAL A 64 -15.74 12.19 -8.39
C VAL A 64 -15.31 12.95 -9.64
N GLU A 65 -16.03 14.01 -9.97
CA GLU A 65 -15.72 14.89 -11.10
C GLU A 65 -15.33 16.26 -10.55
N TYR A 66 -14.29 16.87 -11.12
CA TYR A 66 -13.90 18.24 -10.80
C TYR A 66 -13.95 19.10 -12.07
N PHE A 67 -14.47 20.31 -11.95
CA PHE A 67 -14.52 21.26 -13.05
C PHE A 67 -13.35 22.25 -12.91
N LEU A 68 -12.51 22.32 -13.94
CA LEU A 68 -11.46 23.34 -14.04
C LEU A 68 -11.98 24.50 -14.88
N TYR A 69 -12.24 25.63 -14.23
CA TYR A 69 -12.62 26.87 -14.90
C TYR A 69 -11.39 27.73 -15.14
N ASP A 70 -11.29 28.29 -16.34
CA ASP A 70 -10.27 29.30 -16.65
C ASP A 70 -10.66 30.66 -16.06
N LYS A 71 -9.67 31.45 -15.66
CA LYS A 71 -9.88 32.84 -15.25
C LYS A 71 -9.82 33.72 -16.49
N LYS A 72 -10.93 34.38 -16.80
CA LYS A 72 -10.95 35.47 -17.78
C LYS A 72 -10.27 36.72 -17.21
#